data_AF-A0A517ML83-F1
#
_entry.id   AF-A0A517ML83-F1
#
_cell.length_a   1.000
_cell.length_b   1.000
_cell.length_c   1.000
_cell.angle_alpha   90.00
_cell.angle_beta   90.00
_cell.angle_gamma   90.00
#
_symmetry.space_group_name_H-M   'P 1'
#
loop_
_entity.id
_entity.type
_entity.pdbx_description
1 polymer ?
#
loop_
_entity_poly.entity_id
_entity_poly.type
_entity_poly.pdbx_seq_one_letter_code
_entity_poly.pdbx_strand_id
1 'polypeptide(L)' 'MKRLKAPLIATAIVLVVTVVFGIGSIALIYNSSGSNRNKAERAGMVGGGIAAFGCIVIAPFWLYAAAKIGQERRRNRT' A
#
# COMPACT_ATOMS: atom_id res chain seq x y z
N MET A 1 10.00 -1.36 -20.39
CA MET A 1 9.84 -2.31 -19.24
C MET A 1 10.70 -1.98 -18.01
N LYS A 2 11.97 -1.57 -18.14
CA LYS A 2 12.86 -1.33 -16.96
C LYS A 2 12.35 -0.27 -15.96
N ARG A 3 11.59 0.74 -16.41
CA ARG A 3 11.12 1.87 -15.56
C ARG A 3 9.92 1.54 -14.67
N LEU A 4 9.23 0.43 -14.92
CA LEU A 4 8.14 -0.06 -14.09
C LEU A 4 8.61 -1.07 -13.04
N LYS A 5 9.86 -1.55 -13.12
CA LYS A 5 10.39 -2.53 -12.15
C LYS A 5 10.38 -1.97 -10.72
N ALA A 6 10.86 -0.73 -10.54
CA ALA A 6 10.92 -0.08 -9.23
C ALA A 6 9.53 0.09 -8.57
N PRO A 7 8.51 0.68 -9.23
CA PRO A 7 7.18 0.77 -8.62
C PRO A 7 6.53 -0.59 -8.39
N LEU A 8 6.73 -1.57 -9.29
CA LEU A 8 6.18 -2.93 -9.10
C LEU A 8 6.81 -3.64 -7.89
N ILE A 9 8.13 -3.54 -7.72
CA ILE A 9 8.83 -4.10 -6.55
C ILE A 9 8.37 -3.40 -5.28
N ALA A 10 8.28 -2.06 -5.28
CA ALA A 10 7.79 -1.30 -4.14
C ALA A 10 6.36 -1.72 -3.76
N THR A 11 5.45 -1.85 -4.73
CA THR A 11 4.09 -2.33 -4.49
C THR A 11 4.08 -3.76 -3.94
N ALA A 12 4.89 -4.67 -4.48
CA ALA A 12 4.97 -6.05 -3.99
C ALA A 12 5.46 -6.12 -2.53
N ILE A 13 6.51 -5.37 -2.19
CA ILE A 13 7.03 -5.31 -0.81
C ILE A 13 5.98 -4.73 0.13
N VAL A 14 5.39 -3.59 -0.24
CA VAL A 14 4.38 -2.93 0.61
C VAL A 14 3.15 -3.82 0.79
N LEU A 15 2.71 -4.55 -0.24
CA LEU A 15 1.62 -5.53 -0.13
C LEU A 15 1.93 -6.62 0.90
N VAL A 16 3.13 -7.21 0.84
CA VAL A 16 3.53 -8.24 1.81
C VAL A 16 3.56 -7.67 3.22
N VAL A 17 4.12 -6.48 3.40
CA VAL A 17 4.19 -5.79 4.70
C VAL A 17 2.78 -5.49 5.23
N THR A 18 1.88 -4.93 4.41
CA THR A 18 0.52 -4.60 4.86
C THR A 18 -0.30 -5.83 5.20
N VAL A 19 -0.09 -6.95 4.51
CA VAL A 19 -0.73 -8.24 4.86
C VAL A 19 -0.22 -8.75 6.21
N VAL A 20 1.09 -8.76 6.43
CA VAL A 20 1.69 -9.21 7.70
C VAL A 20 1.20 -8.35 8.87
N PHE A 21 1.22 -7.02 8.72
CA PHE A 21 0.71 -6.09 9.74
C PHE A 21 -0.80 -6.24 9.95
N GLY A 22 -1.56 -6.44 8.87
CA GLY A 22 -3.01 -6.65 8.93
C GLY A 22 -3.36 -7.89 9.74
N ILE A 23 -2.73 -9.03 9.43
CA ILE A 23 -2.95 -10.29 10.16
C ILE A 23 -2.55 -10.14 11.64
N GLY A 24 -1.39 -9.56 11.92
CA GLY A 24 -0.93 -9.33 13.30
C GLY A 24 -1.89 -8.42 14.08
N SER A 25 -2.38 -7.36 13.47
CA SER A 25 -3.33 -6.44 14.11
C SER A 25 -4.68 -7.11 14.37
N ILE A 26 -5.18 -7.91 13.43
CA ILE A 26 -6.43 -8.68 13.60
C ILE A 26 -6.27 -9.68 14.74
N ALA A 27 -5.15 -10.39 14.83
CA ALA A 27 -4.88 -11.33 15.92
C ALA A 27 -4.90 -10.65 17.30
N LEU A 28 -4.30 -9.47 17.41
CA LEU A 28 -4.34 -8.66 18.64
C LEU A 28 -5.76 -8.19 18.99
N ILE A 29 -6.53 -7.72 18.00
CA ILE A 29 -7.92 -7.30 18.20
C ILE A 29 -8.80 -8.49 18.61
N TYR A 30 -8.59 -9.65 17.98
CA TYR A 30 -9.34 -10.86 18.29
C TYR A 30 -9.11 -11.31 19.73
N ASN A 31 -7.87 -11.26 20.21
CA ASN A 31 -7.50 -11.61 21.58
C ASN A 31 -7.85 -10.53 22.62
N SER A 32 -8.22 -9.32 22.20
CA SER A 32 -8.61 -8.26 23.14
C SER A 32 -9.98 -8.55 23.79
N SER A 33 -10.13 -8.18 25.05
CA SER A 33 -11.42 -8.21 25.74
C SER A 33 -12.30 -7.06 25.25
N GLY A 34 -13.44 -7.38 24.64
CA GLY A 34 -14.37 -6.39 24.10
C GLY A 34 -15.52 -7.02 23.31
N SER A 35 -16.61 -6.26 23.16
CA SER A 35 -17.76 -6.65 22.32
C SER A 35 -17.32 -6.87 20.87
N ASN A 36 -17.90 -7.88 20.21
CA ASN A 36 -17.64 -8.19 18.80
C ASN A 36 -17.87 -6.98 17.88
N ARG A 37 -18.81 -6.09 18.23
CA ARG A 37 -19.06 -4.86 17.48
C ARG A 37 -17.88 -3.89 17.54
N ASN A 38 -17.27 -3.71 18.70
CA ASN A 38 -16.07 -2.88 18.85
C ASN A 38 -14.85 -3.51 18.17
N LYS A 39 -14.74 -4.84 18.15
CA LYS A 39 -13.66 -5.54 17.43
C LYS A 39 -13.76 -5.33 15.92
N ALA A 40 -14.96 -5.42 15.35
CA ALA A 40 -15.19 -5.17 13.93
C ALA A 40 -14.87 -3.72 13.53
N GLU A 41 -15.30 -2.75 14.34
CA GLU A 41 -15.02 -1.32 14.10
C GLU A 41 -13.50 -1.03 14.15
N ARG A 42 -12.80 -1.54 15.16
CA ARG A 42 -11.34 -1.41 15.27
C ARG A 42 -10.61 -2.08 14.10
N ALA A 43 -11.05 -3.28 13.70
CA ALA A 43 -10.46 -3.97 12.56
C ALA A 43 -10.66 -3.17 11.26
N GLY A 44 -11.84 -2.56 11.07
CA GLY A 44 -12.11 -1.67 9.95
C GLY A 44 -11.23 -0.42 9.94
N MET A 45 -11.08 0.24 11.09
CA MET A 45 -10.20 1.40 11.24
C MET A 45 -8.73 1.06 10.96
N VAL A 46 -8.24 -0.05 11.52
CA VAL A 46 -6.86 -0.49 11.30
C VAL A 46 -6.63 -0.90 9.84
N GLY A 47 -7.56 -1.65 9.24
CA GLY A 47 -7.50 -2.00 7.82
C GLY A 47 -7.47 -0.77 6.92
N GLY A 48 -8.34 0.21 7.18
CA GLY A 48 -8.36 1.49 6.46
C GLY A 48 -7.06 2.29 6.61
N GLY A 49 -6.52 2.36 7.82
CA GLY A 49 -5.24 3.03 8.10
C GLY A 49 -4.06 2.37 7.39
N ILE A 50 -3.96 1.05 7.44
CA ILE A 50 -2.93 0.27 6.75
C ILE A 50 -3.01 0.46 5.23
N ALA A 51 -4.22 0.44 4.66
CA ALA A 51 -4.43 0.66 3.23
C ALA A 51 -4.02 2.07 2.80
N ALA A 52 -4.46 3.09 3.54
CA ALA A 52 -4.11 4.48 3.25
C ALA A 52 -2.58 4.71 3.33
N PHE A 53 -1.94 4.18 4.38
CA PHE A 53 -0.49 4.26 4.54
C PHE A 53 0.25 3.56 3.40
N GLY A 54 -0.18 2.35 3.03
CA GLY A 54 0.38 1.61 1.90
C GLY A 54 0.33 2.42 0.59
N CYS A 55 -0.79 3.07 0.30
CA CYS A 55 -0.93 3.95 -0.85
C CYS A 55 0.03 5.14 -0.83
N ILE A 56 0.19 5.80 0.33
CA ILE A 56 1.12 6.94 0.50
C ILE A 56 2.57 6.51 0.24
N VAL A 57 2.95 5.31 0.69
CA VAL A 57 4.31 4.77 0.48
C VAL A 57 4.55 4.40 -0.98
N ILE A 58 3.56 3.82 -1.66
CA ILE A 58 3.67 3.37 -3.06
C ILE A 58 3.61 4.53 -4.06
N ALA A 59 2.80 5.56 -3.78
CA ALA A 59 2.50 6.64 -4.72
C ALA A 59 3.74 7.37 -5.28
N PRO A 60 4.78 7.73 -4.50
CA PRO A 60 5.98 8.39 -5.02
C PRO A 60 6.69 7.58 -6.11
N PHE A 61 6.75 6.25 -5.98
CA PHE A 61 7.40 5.39 -6.96
C PHE A 61 6.65 5.37 -8.29
N TRP A 62 5.32 5.35 -8.25
CA TRP A 62 4.48 5.39 -9.43
C TRP A 62 4.49 6.76 -10.10
N LEU A 63 4.46 7.85 -9.31
CA LEU A 63 4.57 9.21 -9.83
C LEU A 63 5.92 9.44 -10.53
N TYR A 64 7.02 8.97 -9.92
CA TYR A 64 8.34 9.05 -10.53
C TYR A 64 8.41 8.28 -11.85
N ALA A 65 7.90 7.05 -11.88
CA ALA A 65 7.87 6.25 -13.10
C ALA A 65 7.01 6.89 -14.20
N ALA A 66 5.83 7.40 -13.86
CA ALA A 66 4.93 8.08 -14.78
C ALA A 66 5.57 9.35 -15.38
N ALA A 67 6.22 10.17 -14.54
CA ALA A 67 6.93 11.37 -14.99
C ALA A 67 8.02 11.02 -16.02
N LYS A 68 8.82 9.98 -15.75
CA LYS A 68 9.88 9.52 -16.65
C LYS A 68 9.34 9.01 -17.99
N ILE A 69 8.21 8.29 -17.97
CA ILE A 69 7.55 7.78 -19.19
C ILE A 69 6.98 8.94 -20.01
N GLY A 70 6.39 9.94 -19.35
CA GLY A 70 5.87 11.14 -20.00
C GLY A 70 6.96 11.93 -20.73
N GLN A 71 8.13 12.08 -20.11
CA GLN A 71 9.29 12.74 -20.74
C GLN A 71 9.80 12.00 -21.98
N GLU A 72 9.93 10.67 -21.91
CA GLU A 72 10.34 9.85 -23.07
C GLU A 72 9.35 9.96 -24.23
N ARG A 73 8.05 9.96 -23.96
CA ARG A 73 7.02 10.17 -25.00
C ARG A 73 7.10 11.54 -25.66
N ARG A 74 7.41 12.59 -24.91
CA ARG A 74 7.58 13.94 -25.46
C ARG A 74 8.84 14.03 -26.32
N ARG A 75 9.95 13.46 -25.84
CA ARG A 75 11.23 13.44 -26.54
C ARG A 75 11.21 12.63 -27.84
N ASN A 76 10.37 11.60 -27.94
CA ASN A 76 10.21 10.81 -29.17
C ASN A 76 9.17 11.39 -30.15
N ARG A 77 8.47 12.48 -29.77
CA ARG A 77 7.52 13.20 -30.66
C ARG A 77 8.15 14.42 -31.34
N THR A 78 9.26 14.92 -30.80
CA THR A 78 10.16 15.91 -31.40
C THR A 78 11.27 15.19 -32.15
#